data_AF-A0A969X099-F1
#
_entry.id   AF-A0A969X099-F1
#
_cell.length_a   1.000
_cell.length_b   1.000
_cell.length_c   1.000
_cell.angle_alpha   90.00
_cell.angle_beta   90.00
_cell.angle_gamma   90.00
#
_symmetry.space_group_name_H-M   'P 1'
#
loop_
_entity.id
_entity.type
_entity.pdbx_description
1 polymer ?
#
loop_
_entity_poly.entity_id
_entity_poly.type
_entity_poly.pdbx_seq_one_letter_code
_entity_poly.pdbx_strand_id
1 'polypeptide(L)'
;MDNARIYIKKLSLKNFQSHRETDLEFDPGLNIIVGPSDQGKSAIIRAMRWLIYNEPRGSGFIRSGETCCQVRIEMSNGVVVERIRDDSARINRYLLKVEGQEPLAFERFNKEVPLEVRQALGMHKLIIDRDRTVEINLAGQLEAPFLLEESGGTRSKVLGRMANLHIIDAAQRDALRDVGQATQEINRLNEDIAVLDGQLADYGDLEDQTNRLRQLESQLARLKTLGDELQVLEKLLVRLNKVKQELAEVKLTMKRLANVDEVVAGHKQTIRHLSKELQ
;
A
#
# COMPACT_ATOMS: atom_id res chain seq x y z
N MET A 1 42.58 -17.31 18.06
CA MET A 1 43.06 -16.27 17.15
C MET A 1 43.37 -15.08 18.02
N ASP A 2 44.62 -14.64 18.08
CA ASP A 2 44.97 -13.42 18.80
C ASP A 2 44.11 -12.29 18.25
N ASN A 3 43.20 -11.76 19.08
CA ASN A 3 42.50 -10.52 18.80
C ASN A 3 43.53 -9.39 18.90
N ALA A 4 44.40 -9.28 17.90
CA ALA A 4 45.26 -8.13 17.73
C ALA A 4 44.34 -6.91 17.65
N ARG A 5 44.37 -6.07 18.69
CA ARG A 5 43.52 -4.87 18.76
C ARG A 5 43.85 -4.02 17.55
N ILE A 6 42.82 -3.64 16.79
CA ILE A 6 42.99 -2.71 15.66
C ILE A 6 43.24 -1.31 16.24
N TYR A 7 44.25 -0.63 15.74
CA TYR A 7 44.61 0.73 16.15
C TYR A 7 45.04 1.57 14.94
N ILE A 8 45.07 2.88 15.10
CA ILE A 8 45.63 3.80 14.10
C ILE A 8 47.14 3.64 14.15
N LYS A 9 47.76 3.12 13.09
CA LYS A 9 49.20 2.87 12.99
C LYS A 9 49.97 4.11 12.53
N LYS A 10 49.41 4.86 11.58
CA LYS A 10 50.04 6.08 11.05
C LYS A 10 49.01 7.17 10.75
N LEU A 11 49.36 8.41 11.04
CA LEU A 11 48.64 9.61 10.61
C LEU A 11 49.59 10.51 9.81
N SER A 12 49.20 10.86 8.60
CA SER A 12 49.92 11.81 7.76
C SER A 12 49.08 13.05 7.51
N LEU A 13 49.66 14.22 7.70
CA LEU A 13 49.05 15.53 7.45
C LEU A 13 49.89 16.28 6.42
N LYS A 14 49.21 16.86 5.43
CA LYS A 14 49.83 17.76 4.46
C LYS A 14 49.00 19.03 4.34
N ASN A 15 49.65 20.19 4.48
CA ASN A 15 49.06 21.51 4.39
C ASN A 15 47.81 21.70 5.28
N PHE A 16 47.81 21.15 6.49
CA PHE A 16 46.69 21.23 7.44
C PHE A 16 47.06 22.15 8.61
N GLN A 17 46.46 23.34 8.67
CA GLN A 17 46.76 24.37 9.67
C GLN A 17 48.28 24.60 9.85
N SER A 18 48.82 24.44 11.06
CA SER A 18 50.24 24.60 11.37
C SER A 18 51.14 23.52 10.78
N HIS A 19 50.59 22.44 10.22
CA HIS A 19 51.34 21.33 9.64
C HIS A 19 51.50 21.50 8.13
N ARG A 20 52.74 21.72 7.67
CA ARG A 20 53.08 21.67 6.23
C ARG A 20 53.13 20.22 5.77
N GLU A 21 53.89 19.41 6.48
CA GLU A 21 54.02 17.97 6.26
C GLU A 21 54.37 17.35 7.62
N THR A 22 53.60 16.37 8.06
CA THR A 22 53.79 15.73 9.36
C THR A 22 53.32 14.29 9.26
N ASP A 23 54.22 13.38 9.62
CA ASP A 23 53.94 11.95 9.77
C ASP A 23 54.08 11.58 11.24
N LEU A 24 53.06 10.91 11.78
CA LEU A 24 53.05 10.37 13.13
C LEU A 24 52.83 8.87 13.05
N GLU A 25 53.75 8.11 13.60
CA GLU A 25 53.62 6.67 13.80
C GLU A 25 53.18 6.43 15.24
N PHE A 26 52.23 5.52 15.41
CA PHE A 26 51.65 5.19 16.70
C PHE A 26 51.91 3.72 17.03
N ASP A 27 52.16 3.48 18.30
CA ASP A 27 52.28 2.14 18.86
C ASP A 27 50.94 1.66 19.43
N PRO A 28 50.74 0.35 19.61
CA PRO A 28 49.60 -0.17 20.34
C PRO A 28 49.56 0.39 21.77
N GLY A 29 48.40 0.89 22.21
CA GLY A 29 48.19 1.36 23.58
C GLY A 29 48.23 2.88 23.72
N LEU A 30 48.95 3.37 24.74
CA LEU A 30 48.96 4.79 25.10
C LEU A 30 50.05 5.53 24.32
N ASN A 31 49.63 6.46 23.47
CA ASN A 31 50.52 7.37 22.76
C ASN A 31 50.33 8.79 23.32
N ILE A 32 51.43 9.45 23.69
CA ILE A 32 51.39 10.80 24.29
C ILE A 32 52.10 11.77 23.36
N ILE A 33 51.35 12.75 22.84
CA ILE A 33 51.91 13.83 22.01
C ILE A 33 52.22 15.01 22.93
N VAL A 34 53.51 15.23 23.19
CA VAL A 34 54.00 16.33 24.03
C VAL A 34 54.59 17.47 23.19
N GLY A 35 54.54 18.68 23.72
CA GLY A 35 55.15 19.84 23.09
C GLY A 35 54.60 21.15 23.66
N PRO A 36 55.24 22.29 23.38
CA PRO A 36 54.78 23.60 23.84
C PRO A 36 53.36 23.93 23.35
N SER A 37 52.64 24.77 24.09
CA SER A 37 51.35 25.30 23.66
C SER A 37 51.47 26.00 22.29
N ASP A 38 50.38 25.96 21.52
CA ASP A 38 50.28 26.60 20.20
C ASP A 38 51.19 26.04 19.09
N GLN A 39 51.78 24.85 19.30
CA GLN A 39 52.62 24.17 18.31
C GLN A 39 51.86 23.18 17.41
N GLY A 40 50.53 23.34 17.27
CA GLY A 40 49.74 22.47 16.38
C GLY A 40 49.27 21.13 16.97
N LYS A 41 49.53 20.83 18.25
CA LYS A 41 49.03 19.59 18.89
C LYS A 41 47.52 19.41 18.74
N SER A 42 46.75 20.49 18.94
CA SER A 42 45.29 20.46 18.74
C SER A 42 44.89 20.35 17.27
N ALA A 43 45.75 20.78 16.33
CA ALA A 43 45.50 20.63 14.90
C ALA A 43 45.54 19.16 14.46
N ILE A 44 46.34 18.31 15.11
CA ILE A 44 46.34 16.86 14.91
C ILE A 44 44.96 16.26 15.22
N ILE A 45 44.39 16.57 16.37
CA ILE A 45 43.05 16.09 16.75
C ILE A 45 41.98 16.63 15.79
N ARG A 46 42.08 17.90 15.35
CA ARG A 46 41.17 18.47 14.34
C ARG A 46 41.31 17.80 12.98
N ALA A 47 42.52 17.40 12.57
CA ALA A 47 42.75 16.67 11.32
C ALA A 47 42.08 15.30 11.35
N MET A 48 42.22 14.58 12.46
CA MET A 48 41.52 13.31 12.68
C MET A 48 40.01 13.51 12.67
N ARG A 49 39.50 14.54 13.37
CA ARG A 49 38.07 14.89 13.37
C ARG A 49 37.57 15.21 11.95
N TRP A 50 38.37 15.89 11.14
CA TRP A 50 38.02 16.21 9.76
C TRP A 50 37.95 14.98 8.87
N LEU A 51 38.89 14.05 9.02
CA LEU A 51 38.86 12.79 8.29
C LEU A 51 37.67 11.92 8.72
N ILE A 52 37.50 11.71 10.03
CA ILE A 52 36.56 10.72 10.59
C ILE A 52 35.11 11.23 10.58
N TYR A 53 34.89 12.53 10.82
CA TYR A 53 33.55 13.12 10.97
C TYR A 53 33.20 14.19 9.93
N ASN A 54 34.11 14.52 9.00
CA ASN A 54 33.93 15.60 8.01
C ASN A 54 33.68 16.97 8.67
N GLU A 55 34.37 17.23 9.78
CA GLU A 55 34.28 18.45 10.60
C GLU A 55 35.65 18.98 11.03
N PRO A 56 35.90 20.31 10.99
CA PRO A 56 34.97 21.37 10.64
C PRO A 56 34.67 21.44 9.14
N ARG A 57 33.59 22.16 8.78
CA ARG A 57 33.21 22.44 7.39
C ARG A 57 34.02 23.59 6.81
N GLY A 58 33.95 23.74 5.49
CA GLY A 58 34.63 24.80 4.75
C GLY A 58 36.06 24.42 4.41
N SER A 59 36.94 25.41 4.34
CA SER A 59 38.36 25.25 4.01
C SER A 59 39.32 25.99 4.96
N GLY A 60 38.81 26.54 6.08
CA GLY A 60 39.64 27.25 7.07
C GLY A 60 40.67 26.38 7.80
N PHE A 61 40.68 25.07 7.56
CA PHE A 61 41.71 24.15 8.03
C PHE A 61 42.88 23.98 7.04
N ILE A 62 42.76 24.46 5.80
CA ILE A 62 43.87 24.50 4.86
C ILE A 62 44.91 25.49 5.40
N ARG A 63 46.19 25.10 5.35
CA ARG A 63 47.31 25.95 5.78
C ARG A 63 47.29 27.28 5.02
N SER A 64 47.57 28.37 5.72
CA SER A 64 47.65 29.71 5.10
C SER A 64 48.71 29.73 3.99
N GLY A 65 48.36 30.27 2.83
CA GLY A 65 49.19 30.29 1.62
C GLY A 65 49.07 29.06 0.72
N GLU A 66 48.34 28.02 1.15
CA GLU A 66 48.10 26.80 0.37
C GLU A 66 46.65 26.74 -0.12
N THR A 67 46.41 26.03 -1.23
CA THR A 67 45.06 25.83 -1.80
C THR A 67 44.51 24.43 -1.54
N CYS A 68 45.34 23.51 -1.05
CA CYS A 68 44.98 22.12 -0.84
C CYS A 68 45.52 21.59 0.48
N CYS A 69 44.83 20.61 1.04
CA CYS A 69 45.28 19.85 2.20
C CYS A 69 44.84 18.39 2.11
N GLN A 70 45.56 17.54 2.84
CA GLN A 70 45.35 16.10 2.86
C GLN A 70 45.58 15.57 4.27
N VAL A 71 44.72 14.66 4.69
CA VAL A 71 44.88 13.88 5.93
C VAL A 71 44.73 12.42 5.58
N ARG A 72 45.64 11.57 6.04
CA ARG A 72 45.64 10.13 5.79
C ARG A 72 45.79 9.37 7.10
N ILE A 73 44.92 8.41 7.35
CA ILE A 73 45.03 7.45 8.45
C ILE A 73 45.29 6.07 7.86
N GLU A 74 46.26 5.36 8.44
CA GLU A 74 46.52 3.95 8.21
C GLU A 74 46.26 3.18 9.49
N MET A 75 45.41 2.16 9.41
CA MET A 75 45.04 1.27 10.50
C MET A 75 45.98 0.05 10.53
N SER A 76 46.14 -0.58 11.69
CA SER A 76 47.02 -1.74 11.86
C SER A 76 46.59 -2.99 11.07
N ASN A 77 45.33 -3.03 10.61
CA ASN A 77 44.78 -4.09 9.75
C ASN A 77 44.91 -3.80 8.25
N GLY A 78 45.72 -2.82 7.84
CA GLY A 78 45.97 -2.48 6.44
C GLY A 78 44.93 -1.55 5.79
N VAL A 79 43.85 -1.20 6.50
CA VAL A 79 42.88 -0.20 6.02
C VAL A 79 43.54 1.17 5.98
N VAL A 80 43.44 1.85 4.84
CA VAL A 80 43.94 3.20 4.64
C VAL A 80 42.79 4.09 4.18
N VAL A 81 42.60 5.21 4.87
CA VAL A 81 41.64 6.25 4.48
C VAL A 81 42.38 7.55 4.30
N GLU A 82 42.10 8.22 3.19
CA GLU A 82 42.67 9.51 2.87
C GLU A 82 41.55 10.50 2.54
N ARG A 83 41.70 11.70 3.07
CA ARG A 83 40.76 12.80 2.91
C ARG A 83 41.49 13.98 2.26
N ILE A 84 41.04 14.36 1.07
CA ILE A 84 41.68 15.40 0.25
C ILE A 84 40.69 16.54 0.00
N ARG A 85 41.17 17.77 0.17
CA ARG A 85 40.48 18.99 -0.21
C ARG A 85 41.45 19.87 -1.02
N ASP A 86 41.00 20.31 -2.18
CA ASP A 86 41.72 21.27 -3.02
C ASP A 86 40.72 22.30 -3.55
N ASP A 87 40.82 23.54 -3.08
CA ASP A 87 39.93 24.62 -3.51
C ASP A 87 40.28 25.12 -4.91
N SER A 88 41.54 24.98 -5.36
CA SER A 88 41.98 25.39 -6.71
C SER A 88 41.50 24.40 -7.77
N ALA A 89 41.72 23.10 -7.55
CA ALA A 89 41.27 22.04 -8.44
C ALA A 89 39.80 21.62 -8.21
N ARG A 90 39.10 22.25 -7.25
CA ARG A 90 37.73 21.92 -6.83
C ARG A 90 37.55 20.45 -6.42
N ILE A 91 38.57 19.87 -5.79
CA ILE A 91 38.56 18.48 -5.33
C ILE A 91 38.05 18.43 -3.89
N ASN A 92 37.11 17.53 -3.63
CA ASN A 92 36.67 17.18 -2.29
C ASN A 92 36.33 15.69 -2.28
N ARG A 93 37.24 14.86 -1.79
CA ARG A 93 37.14 13.41 -1.94
C ARG A 93 37.63 12.62 -0.74
N TYR A 94 37.14 11.40 -0.63
CA TYR A 94 37.73 10.35 0.18
C TYR A 94 38.35 9.29 -0.73
N LEU A 95 39.50 8.76 -0.35
CA LEU A 95 40.08 7.56 -0.93
C LEU A 95 40.13 6.49 0.17
N LEU A 96 39.61 5.31 -0.13
CA LEU A 96 39.63 4.15 0.76
C LEU A 96 40.41 3.04 0.07
N LYS A 97 41.42 2.50 0.75
CA LYS A 97 42.15 1.32 0.31
C LYS A 97 42.06 0.27 1.40
N VAL A 98 41.61 -0.92 1.00
CA VAL A 98 41.53 -2.11 1.84
C VAL A 98 42.39 -3.18 1.18
N GLU A 99 43.14 -3.94 1.97
CA GLU A 99 43.98 -5.01 1.43
C GLU A 99 43.14 -6.05 0.67
N GLY A 100 43.55 -6.38 -0.56
CA GLY A 100 42.84 -7.31 -1.43
C GLY A 100 41.62 -6.74 -2.17
N GLN A 101 41.34 -5.44 -2.06
CA GLN A 101 40.24 -4.78 -2.79
C GLN A 101 40.76 -3.65 -3.68
N GLU A 102 40.02 -3.35 -4.75
CA GLU A 102 40.28 -2.19 -5.59
C GLU A 102 40.09 -0.89 -4.77
N PRO A 103 40.99 0.11 -4.91
CA PRO A 103 40.83 1.39 -4.22
C PRO A 103 39.52 2.07 -4.61
N LEU A 104 38.77 2.52 -3.61
CA LEU A 104 37.52 3.24 -3.79
C LEU A 104 37.75 4.75 -3.65
N ALA A 105 37.25 5.51 -4.62
CA ALA A 105 37.27 6.97 -4.58
C ALA A 105 35.83 7.50 -4.48
N PHE A 106 35.59 8.34 -3.46
CA PHE A 106 34.29 8.94 -3.22
C PHE A 106 34.38 10.45 -3.43
N GLU A 107 33.82 10.91 -4.54
CA GLU A 107 33.65 12.32 -4.85
C GLU A 107 32.16 12.70 -4.67
N ARG A 108 31.88 13.96 -4.36
CA ARG A 108 30.50 14.48 -4.21
C ARG A 108 29.63 13.78 -3.15
N PHE A 109 30.23 13.23 -2.10
CA PHE A 109 29.46 12.83 -0.91
C PHE A 109 28.84 14.08 -0.25
N ASN A 110 27.70 13.89 0.41
CA ASN A 110 26.92 14.95 1.05
C ASN A 110 27.62 15.49 2.31
N LYS A 111 26.84 15.90 3.31
CA LYS A 111 27.37 16.28 4.62
C LYS A 111 28.03 15.09 5.31
N GLU A 112 27.54 13.88 5.12
CA GLU A 112 28.05 12.70 5.83
C GLU A 112 29.28 12.09 5.19
N VAL A 113 30.10 11.43 6.01
CA VAL A 113 31.21 10.60 5.54
C VAL A 113 30.62 9.36 4.83
N PRO A 114 31.18 8.93 3.68
CA PRO A 114 30.74 7.71 2.99
C PRO A 114 30.62 6.50 3.92
N LEU A 115 29.60 5.66 3.69
CA LEU A 115 29.27 4.55 4.58
C LEU A 115 30.43 3.54 4.65
N GLU A 116 31.05 3.26 3.52
CA GLU A 116 32.19 2.35 3.35
C GLU A 116 33.39 2.83 4.17
N VAL A 117 33.66 4.13 4.17
CA VAL A 117 34.73 4.75 4.97
C VAL A 117 34.44 4.60 6.46
N ARG A 118 33.19 4.87 6.89
CA ARG A 118 32.77 4.72 8.30
C ARG A 118 32.87 3.28 8.76
N GLN A 119 32.45 2.32 7.94
CA GLN A 119 32.50 0.89 8.24
C GLN A 119 33.94 0.40 8.31
N ALA A 120 34.79 0.81 7.36
CA ALA A 120 36.19 0.42 7.32
C ALA A 120 37.00 0.96 8.52
N LEU A 121 36.74 2.19 8.96
CA LEU A 121 37.38 2.77 10.14
C LEU A 121 36.78 2.28 11.47
N GLY A 122 35.51 1.88 11.48
CA GLY A 122 34.78 1.57 12.71
C GLY A 122 34.54 2.77 13.62
N MET A 123 34.80 4.00 13.14
CA MET A 123 34.69 5.24 13.90
C MET A 123 33.60 6.12 13.32
N HIS A 124 32.59 6.45 14.11
CA HIS A 124 31.48 7.31 13.71
C HIS A 124 30.77 7.90 14.94
N LYS A 125 29.98 8.96 14.74
CA LYS A 125 29.16 9.52 15.81
C LYS A 125 28.00 8.59 16.12
N LEU A 126 27.74 8.34 17.40
CA LEU A 126 26.61 7.54 17.84
C LEU A 126 25.35 8.42 17.88
N ILE A 127 24.33 8.08 17.10
CA ILE A 127 23.07 8.82 17.05
C ILE A 127 22.20 8.40 18.23
N ILE A 128 21.99 9.26 19.22
CA ILE A 128 21.21 8.95 20.43
C ILE A 128 19.74 9.30 20.25
N ASP A 129 19.47 10.40 19.56
CA ASP A 129 18.13 10.91 19.26
C ASP A 129 18.15 11.65 17.91
N ARG A 130 16.99 12.15 17.45
CA ARG A 130 16.85 12.85 16.15
C ARG A 130 17.88 13.96 15.95
N ASP A 131 18.10 14.78 16.99
CA ASP A 131 18.98 15.94 16.92
C ASP A 131 20.25 15.78 17.77
N ARG A 132 20.49 14.58 18.33
CA ARG A 132 21.56 14.37 19.28
C ARG A 132 22.49 13.23 18.87
N THR A 133 23.75 13.57 18.69
CA THR A 133 24.84 12.63 18.41
C THR A 133 25.93 12.76 19.47
N VAL A 134 26.65 11.69 19.72
CA VAL A 134 27.76 11.64 20.68
C VAL A 134 29.00 11.10 20.00
N GLU A 135 30.14 11.76 20.23
CA GLU A 135 31.45 11.32 19.76
C GLU A 135 32.04 10.37 20.81
N ILE A 136 32.36 9.13 20.41
CA ILE A 136 32.92 8.13 21.34
C ILE A 136 34.44 8.04 21.16
N ASN A 137 34.92 8.19 19.93
CA ASN A 137 36.33 7.94 19.58
C ASN A 137 37.23 9.16 19.76
N LEU A 138 36.68 10.38 19.71
CA LEU A 138 37.44 11.62 19.84
C LEU A 138 36.78 12.51 20.90
N ALA A 139 37.55 12.87 21.92
CA ALA A 139 37.14 13.86 22.91
C ALA A 139 37.59 15.27 22.49
N GLY A 140 36.74 16.25 22.73
CA GLY A 140 37.03 17.67 22.60
C GLY A 140 37.94 18.19 23.72
N GLN A 141 38.53 19.36 23.48
CA GLN A 141 39.29 20.07 24.51
C GLN A 141 38.32 20.58 25.59
N LEU A 142 38.64 20.29 26.86
CA LEU A 142 37.80 20.64 28.02
C LEU A 142 36.39 20.03 27.92
N GLU A 143 36.21 18.94 27.17
CA GLU A 143 34.96 18.19 27.18
C GLU A 143 34.76 17.54 28.54
N ALA A 144 33.53 17.59 29.04
CA ALA A 144 33.15 16.92 30.27
C ALA A 144 33.40 15.41 30.18
N PRO A 145 33.69 14.74 31.31
CA PRO A 145 33.80 13.29 31.30
C PRO A 145 32.55 12.63 30.71
N PHE A 146 32.77 11.72 29.77
CA PHE A 146 31.72 11.01 29.05
C PHE A 146 30.62 10.49 30.01
N LEU A 147 29.37 10.84 29.70
CA LEU A 147 28.14 10.48 30.44
C LEU A 147 27.97 11.04 31.86
N LEU A 148 28.96 11.72 32.46
CA LEU A 148 28.81 12.19 33.85
C LEU A 148 27.87 13.38 33.96
N GLU A 149 27.96 14.33 33.02
CA GLU A 149 27.10 15.53 32.98
C GLU A 149 25.77 15.30 32.25
N GLU A 150 25.57 14.11 31.67
CA GLU A 150 24.38 13.79 30.91
C GLU A 150 23.15 13.52 31.78
N SER A 151 21.98 13.95 31.31
CA SER A 151 20.71 13.63 31.98
C SER A 151 20.49 12.12 32.07
N GLY A 152 19.77 11.65 33.10
CA GLY A 152 19.51 10.21 33.31
C GLY A 152 18.89 9.51 32.09
N GLY A 153 17.97 10.19 31.40
CA GLY A 153 17.38 9.70 30.16
C GLY A 153 18.38 9.60 29.00
N THR A 154 19.25 10.61 28.82
CA THR A 154 20.27 10.57 27.76
C THR A 154 21.27 9.45 28.02
N ARG A 155 21.75 9.32 29.26
CA ARG A 155 22.66 8.24 29.66
C ARG A 155 22.07 6.86 29.38
N SER A 156 20.79 6.66 29.73
CA SER A 156 20.08 5.40 29.43
C SER A 156 19.99 5.14 27.92
N LYS A 157 19.69 6.16 27.11
CA LYS A 157 19.66 6.04 25.65
C LYS A 157 21.04 5.73 25.06
N VAL A 158 22.12 6.37 25.55
CA VAL A 158 23.49 6.09 25.09
C VAL A 158 23.89 4.65 25.40
N LEU A 159 23.64 4.19 26.63
CA LEU A 159 23.93 2.81 27.03
C LEU A 159 23.07 1.81 26.23
N GLY A 160 21.78 2.10 26.04
CA GLY A 160 20.91 1.28 25.21
C GLY A 160 21.33 1.22 23.74
N ARG A 161 21.81 2.34 23.18
CA ARG A 161 22.40 2.38 21.83
C ARG A 161 23.67 1.53 21.74
N MET A 162 24.58 1.64 22.70
CA MET A 162 25.80 0.83 22.77
C MET A 162 25.51 -0.67 22.92
N ALA A 163 24.47 -1.02 23.67
CA ALA A 163 24.02 -2.40 23.84
C ALA A 163 23.10 -2.88 22.69
N ASN A 164 22.93 -2.09 21.61
CA ASN A 164 22.04 -2.37 20.49
C ASN A 164 20.55 -2.60 20.86
N LEU A 165 20.11 -2.14 22.03
CA LEU A 165 18.72 -2.28 22.49
C LEU A 165 17.73 -1.45 21.65
N HIS A 166 18.21 -0.43 20.95
CA HIS A 166 17.38 0.42 20.10
C HIS A 166 16.68 -0.31 18.95
N ILE A 167 17.22 -1.45 18.52
CA ILE A 167 16.59 -2.31 17.51
C ILE A 167 15.33 -2.93 18.11
N ILE A 168 15.41 -3.35 19.38
CA ILE A 168 14.30 -3.91 20.14
C ILE A 168 13.24 -2.81 20.38
N ASP A 169 13.66 -1.62 20.79
CA ASP A 169 12.75 -0.48 20.98
C ASP A 169 12.03 -0.07 19.68
N ALA A 170 12.70 -0.20 18.53
CA ALA A 170 12.07 0.04 17.22
C ALA A 170 11.06 -1.06 16.89
N ALA A 171 11.45 -2.32 17.01
CA ALA A 171 10.57 -3.47 16.77
C ALA A 171 9.32 -3.43 17.65
N GLN A 172 9.46 -3.09 18.94
CA GLN A 172 8.33 -2.96 19.86
C GLN A 172 7.37 -1.85 19.43
N ARG A 173 7.89 -0.69 19.01
CA ARG A 173 7.05 0.43 18.55
C ARG A 173 6.29 0.12 17.27
N ASP A 174 6.92 -0.58 16.34
CA ASP A 174 6.27 -0.98 15.09
C ASP A 174 5.20 -2.06 15.36
N ALA A 175 5.49 -3.07 16.18
CA ALA A 175 4.51 -4.06 16.58
C ALA A 175 3.28 -3.43 17.28
N LEU A 176 3.49 -2.45 18.17
CA LEU A 176 2.37 -1.74 18.81
C LEU A 176 1.54 -0.92 17.82
N ARG A 177 2.18 -0.36 16.78
CA ARG A 177 1.47 0.34 15.70
C ARG A 177 0.59 -0.62 14.92
N ASP A 178 1.11 -1.78 14.56
CA ASP A 178 0.38 -2.80 13.81
C ASP A 178 -0.81 -3.32 14.60
N VAL A 179 -0.63 -3.57 15.90
CA VAL A 179 -1.74 -3.94 16.82
C VAL A 179 -2.81 -2.87 16.85
N GLY A 180 -2.43 -1.58 16.92
CA GLY A 180 -3.37 -0.48 16.90
C GLY A 180 -4.18 -0.41 15.60
N GLN A 181 -3.52 -0.57 14.45
CA GLN A 181 -4.17 -0.57 13.13
C GLN A 181 -5.14 -1.75 12.97
N ALA A 182 -4.70 -2.96 13.31
CA ALA A 182 -5.55 -4.15 13.25
C ALA A 182 -6.78 -4.02 14.16
N THR A 183 -6.61 -3.46 15.36
CA THR A 183 -7.72 -3.22 16.29
C THR A 183 -8.74 -2.24 15.70
N GLN A 184 -8.27 -1.16 15.07
CA GLN A 184 -9.14 -0.19 14.42
C GLN A 184 -9.91 -0.80 13.25
N GLU A 185 -9.25 -1.64 12.45
CA GLU A 185 -9.87 -2.34 11.32
C GLU A 185 -10.92 -3.35 11.79
N ILE A 186 -10.65 -4.11 12.86
CA ILE A 186 -11.62 -5.01 13.49
C ILE A 186 -12.88 -4.24 13.90
N ASN A 187 -12.71 -3.09 14.57
CA ASN A 187 -13.86 -2.29 15.01
C ASN A 187 -14.70 -1.81 13.83
N ARG A 188 -14.06 -1.31 12.77
CA ARG A 188 -14.75 -0.90 11.54
C ARG A 188 -15.51 -2.05 10.88
N LEU A 189 -14.87 -3.22 10.73
CA LEU A 189 -15.51 -4.39 10.12
C LEU A 189 -16.72 -4.87 10.94
N ASN A 190 -16.63 -4.81 12.27
CA ASN A 190 -17.77 -5.14 13.13
C ASN A 190 -18.93 -4.16 12.98
N GLU A 191 -18.64 -2.86 12.81
CA GLU A 191 -19.67 -1.86 12.49
C GLU A 191 -20.32 -2.14 11.12
N ASP A 192 -19.51 -2.44 10.10
CA ASP A 192 -20.00 -2.78 8.76
C ASP A 192 -20.87 -4.05 8.77
N ILE A 193 -20.47 -5.09 9.51
CA ILE A 193 -21.26 -6.32 9.71
C ILE A 193 -22.61 -5.98 10.34
N ALA A 194 -22.64 -5.18 11.42
CA ALA A 194 -23.88 -4.81 12.08
C ALA A 194 -24.85 -4.06 11.14
N VAL A 195 -24.32 -3.19 10.27
CA VAL A 195 -25.11 -2.49 9.24
C VAL A 195 -25.66 -3.48 8.20
N LEU A 196 -24.81 -4.37 7.67
CA LEU A 196 -25.21 -5.35 6.66
C LEU A 196 -26.22 -6.35 7.19
N ASP A 197 -26.08 -6.79 8.44
CA ASP A 197 -27.05 -7.68 9.11
C ASP A 197 -28.42 -6.98 9.23
N GLY A 198 -28.43 -5.67 9.52
CA GLY A 198 -29.65 -4.86 9.51
C GLY A 198 -30.30 -4.81 8.12
N GLN A 199 -29.50 -4.57 7.07
CA GLN A 199 -30.01 -4.55 5.68
C GLN A 199 -30.51 -5.91 5.21
N LEU A 200 -29.87 -7.01 5.63
CA LEU A 200 -30.31 -8.37 5.30
C LEU A 200 -31.66 -8.71 5.93
N ALA A 201 -31.94 -8.18 7.13
CA ALA A 201 -33.23 -8.39 7.80
C ALA A 201 -34.41 -7.83 6.99
N ASP A 202 -34.21 -6.75 6.23
CA ASP A 202 -35.24 -6.16 5.36
C ASP A 202 -35.67 -7.11 4.22
N TYR A 203 -34.82 -8.08 3.86
CA TYR A 203 -35.11 -9.08 2.83
C TYR A 203 -35.64 -10.41 3.40
N GLY A 204 -36.02 -10.44 4.69
CA GLY A 204 -36.49 -11.66 5.34
C GLY A 204 -37.78 -12.24 4.74
N ASP A 205 -38.63 -11.42 4.11
CA ASP A 205 -39.91 -11.84 3.53
C ASP A 205 -39.83 -12.22 2.04
N LEU A 206 -38.63 -12.21 1.45
CA LEU A 206 -38.44 -12.39 0.01
C LEU A 206 -38.95 -13.76 -0.48
N GLU A 207 -38.80 -14.80 0.34
CA GLU A 207 -39.27 -16.15 0.02
C GLU A 207 -40.81 -16.21 0.00
N ASP A 208 -41.46 -15.56 0.97
CA ASP A 208 -42.92 -15.43 1.03
C ASP A 208 -43.47 -14.60 -0.12
N GLN A 209 -42.81 -13.49 -0.46
CA GLN A 209 -43.12 -12.65 -1.62
C GLN A 209 -43.04 -13.47 -2.92
N THR A 210 -42.00 -14.29 -3.07
CA THR A 210 -41.80 -15.17 -4.23
C THR A 210 -42.91 -16.22 -4.32
N ASN A 211 -43.28 -16.84 -3.20
CA ASN A 211 -44.36 -17.82 -3.15
C ASN A 211 -45.71 -17.18 -3.50
N ARG A 212 -45.99 -15.97 -3.00
CA ARG A 212 -47.20 -15.22 -3.32
C ARG A 212 -47.26 -14.82 -4.80
N LEU A 213 -46.13 -14.42 -5.38
CA LEU A 213 -46.04 -14.13 -6.81
C LEU A 213 -46.36 -15.36 -7.66
N ARG A 214 -45.76 -16.51 -7.36
CA ARG A 214 -46.06 -17.79 -8.05
C ARG A 214 -47.54 -18.16 -7.97
N GLN A 215 -48.17 -17.95 -6.81
CA GLN A 215 -49.61 -18.18 -6.67
C GLN A 215 -50.43 -17.23 -7.56
N LEU A 216 -50.11 -15.94 -7.56
CA LEU A 216 -50.78 -14.95 -8.42
C LEU A 216 -50.63 -15.26 -9.91
N GLU A 217 -49.43 -15.68 -10.34
CA GLU A 217 -49.18 -16.12 -11.72
C GLU A 217 -50.04 -17.32 -12.10
N SER A 218 -50.17 -18.31 -11.21
CA SER A 218 -51.02 -19.48 -11.43
C SER A 218 -52.51 -19.09 -11.54
N GLN A 219 -52.97 -18.15 -10.72
CA GLN A 219 -54.34 -17.63 -10.75
C GLN A 219 -54.60 -16.85 -12.05
N LEU A 220 -53.66 -16.02 -12.49
CA LEU A 220 -53.75 -15.30 -13.75
C LEU A 220 -53.83 -16.25 -14.95
N ALA A 221 -53.03 -17.32 -14.96
CA ALA A 221 -53.10 -18.35 -15.99
C ALA A 221 -54.49 -19.02 -16.02
N ARG A 222 -55.05 -19.33 -14.84
CA ARG A 222 -56.41 -19.88 -14.73
C ARG A 222 -57.49 -18.90 -15.20
N LEU A 223 -57.37 -17.62 -14.89
CA LEU A 223 -58.33 -16.61 -15.36
C LEU A 223 -58.30 -16.46 -16.88
N LYS A 224 -57.11 -16.51 -17.49
CA LYS A 224 -56.99 -16.48 -18.96
C LYS A 224 -57.70 -17.66 -19.61
N THR A 225 -57.44 -18.88 -19.15
CA THR A 225 -58.10 -20.08 -19.68
C THR A 225 -59.62 -20.02 -19.52
N LEU A 226 -60.11 -19.58 -18.37
CA LEU A 226 -61.55 -19.42 -18.13
C LEU A 226 -62.18 -18.34 -19.04
N GLY A 227 -61.45 -17.26 -19.32
CA GLY A 227 -61.85 -16.21 -20.26
C GLY A 227 -61.95 -16.73 -21.70
N ASP A 228 -60.98 -17.56 -22.13
CA ASP A 228 -61.01 -18.21 -23.44
C ASP A 228 -62.20 -19.19 -23.56
N GLU A 229 -62.48 -19.96 -22.50
CA GLU A 229 -63.65 -20.85 -22.43
C GLU A 229 -64.97 -20.07 -22.52
N LEU A 230 -65.07 -18.93 -21.81
CA LEU A 230 -66.25 -18.07 -21.86
C LEU A 230 -66.51 -17.55 -23.29
N GLN A 231 -65.46 -17.10 -24.00
CA GLN A 231 -65.59 -16.66 -25.39
C GLN A 231 -66.09 -17.76 -26.32
N VAL A 232 -65.65 -19.01 -26.10
CA VAL A 232 -66.15 -20.16 -26.87
C VAL A 232 -67.62 -20.40 -26.57
N LEU A 233 -68.00 -20.35 -25.29
CA LEU A 233 -69.39 -20.55 -24.86
C LEU A 233 -70.33 -19.47 -25.42
N GLU A 234 -69.89 -18.21 -25.42
CA GLU A 234 -70.62 -17.09 -26.02
C GLU A 234 -70.86 -17.31 -27.52
N LYS A 235 -69.83 -17.74 -28.27
CA LYS A 235 -69.95 -18.09 -29.70
C LYS A 235 -70.95 -19.23 -29.93
N LEU A 236 -70.91 -20.26 -29.09
CA LEU A 236 -71.85 -21.39 -29.16
C LEU A 236 -73.28 -20.96 -28.86
N LEU A 237 -73.47 -20.06 -27.89
CA LEU A 237 -74.79 -19.53 -27.53
C LEU A 237 -75.39 -18.69 -28.67
N VAL A 238 -74.58 -17.85 -29.32
CA VAL A 238 -74.99 -17.12 -30.53
C VAL A 238 -75.39 -18.11 -31.63
N ARG A 239 -74.61 -19.16 -31.86
CA ARG A 239 -74.92 -20.19 -32.86
C ARG A 239 -76.21 -20.95 -32.53
N LEU A 240 -76.41 -21.32 -31.27
CA LEU A 240 -77.63 -22.00 -30.81
C LEU A 240 -78.86 -21.14 -31.06
N ASN A 241 -78.79 -19.85 -30.75
CA ASN A 241 -79.90 -18.92 -30.97
C ASN A 241 -80.22 -18.78 -32.46
N LYS A 242 -79.20 -18.75 -33.34
CA LYS A 242 -79.39 -18.76 -34.79
C LYS A 242 -80.09 -20.05 -35.26
N VAL A 243 -79.63 -21.21 -34.82
CA VAL A 243 -80.24 -22.50 -35.16
C VAL A 243 -81.68 -22.59 -34.65
N LYS A 244 -81.98 -22.04 -33.45
CA LYS A 244 -83.36 -21.96 -32.95
C LYS A 244 -84.26 -21.10 -33.82
N GLN A 245 -83.76 -19.98 -34.35
CA GLN A 245 -84.49 -19.13 -35.30
C GLN A 245 -84.73 -19.88 -36.62
N GLU A 246 -83.70 -20.49 -37.19
CA GLU A 246 -83.81 -21.30 -38.42
C GLU A 246 -84.82 -22.46 -38.24
N LEU A 247 -84.81 -23.14 -37.09
CA LEU A 247 -85.78 -24.19 -36.78
C LEU A 247 -87.22 -23.64 -36.70
N ALA A 248 -87.40 -22.45 -36.13
CA ALA A 248 -88.70 -21.79 -36.07
C ALA A 248 -89.22 -21.43 -37.47
N GLU A 249 -88.34 -20.93 -38.35
CA GLU A 249 -88.64 -20.67 -39.75
C GLU A 249 -89.01 -21.95 -40.51
N VAL A 250 -88.23 -23.01 -40.38
CA VAL A 250 -88.51 -24.31 -41.01
C VAL A 250 -89.85 -24.89 -40.53
N LYS A 251 -90.16 -24.78 -39.23
CA LYS A 251 -91.47 -25.19 -38.70
C LYS A 251 -92.62 -24.36 -39.30
N LEU A 252 -92.41 -23.08 -39.54
CA LEU A 252 -93.38 -22.20 -40.19
C LEU A 252 -93.59 -22.60 -41.66
N THR A 253 -92.50 -22.92 -42.36
CA THR A 253 -92.53 -23.39 -43.75
C THR A 253 -93.21 -24.75 -43.87
N MET A 254 -92.94 -25.69 -42.96
CA MET A 254 -93.66 -26.97 -42.90
C MET A 254 -95.16 -26.78 -42.66
N LYS A 255 -95.56 -25.86 -41.76
CA LYS A 255 -96.99 -25.52 -41.58
C LYS A 255 -97.63 -24.98 -42.86
N ARG A 256 -96.90 -24.20 -43.67
CA ARG A 256 -97.40 -23.68 -44.96
C ARG A 256 -97.51 -24.77 -46.02
N LEU A 257 -96.59 -25.74 -46.03
CA LEU A 257 -96.59 -26.88 -46.95
C LEU A 257 -97.66 -27.92 -46.63
N ALA A 258 -98.13 -28.02 -45.38
CA ALA A 258 -99.20 -28.95 -44.98
C ALA A 258 -100.51 -28.73 -45.75
N ASN A 259 -100.77 -27.50 -46.23
CA ASN A 259 -101.98 -27.18 -47.00
C ASN A 259 -101.84 -27.47 -48.51
N VAL A 260 -100.67 -27.90 -48.99
CA VAL A 260 -100.44 -28.15 -50.42
C VAL A 260 -101.11 -29.46 -50.85
N ASP A 261 -101.12 -30.49 -50.00
CA ASP A 261 -101.77 -31.76 -50.30
C ASP A 261 -103.30 -31.63 -50.43
N GLU A 262 -103.93 -30.74 -49.64
CA GLU A 262 -105.37 -30.44 -49.75
C GLU A 262 -105.72 -29.66 -51.03
N VAL A 263 -104.87 -28.73 -51.47
CA VAL A 263 -105.07 -27.97 -52.71
C VAL A 263 -104.93 -28.88 -53.95
N VAL A 264 -103.99 -29.82 -53.93
CA VAL A 264 -103.82 -30.82 -55.01
C VAL A 264 -105.02 -31.79 -55.08
N ALA A 265 -105.59 -32.17 -53.94
CA ALA A 265 -106.81 -32.97 -53.87
C ALA A 265 -108.05 -32.21 -54.40
N GLY A 266 -108.14 -30.90 -54.09
CA GLY A 266 -109.19 -30.01 -54.59
C GLY A 266 -109.20 -29.89 -56.11
N HIS A 267 -108.04 -29.68 -56.74
CA HIS A 267 -107.96 -29.61 -58.21
C HIS A 267 -108.28 -30.96 -58.90
N LYS A 268 -107.93 -32.10 -58.28
CA LYS A 268 -108.35 -33.43 -58.79
C LYS A 268 -109.86 -33.62 -58.76
N GLN A 269 -110.58 -33.06 -57.78
CA GLN A 269 -112.04 -33.10 -57.71
C GLN A 269 -112.70 -32.14 -58.72
N THR A 270 -112.16 -30.94 -58.93
CA THR A 270 -112.70 -29.99 -59.93
C THR A 270 -112.63 -30.55 -61.36
N ILE A 271 -111.52 -31.23 -61.71
CA ILE A 271 -111.37 -31.88 -63.02
C ILE A 271 -112.43 -33.00 -63.22
N ARG A 272 -112.74 -33.78 -62.17
CA ARG A 272 -113.79 -34.81 -62.22
C ARG A 272 -115.20 -34.23 -62.34
N HIS A 273 -115.46 -33.06 -61.78
CA HIS A 273 -116.78 -32.43 -61.82
C HIS A 273 -117.07 -31.83 -63.21
N LEU A 274 -116.09 -31.15 -63.82
CA LEU A 274 -116.19 -30.64 -65.21
C LEU A 274 -116.37 -31.76 -66.25
N SER A 275 -115.87 -32.97 -65.96
CA SER A 275 -116.02 -34.13 -66.84
C SER A 275 -117.43 -34.75 -66.81
N LYS A 276 -118.23 -34.48 -65.76
CA LYS A 276 -119.56 -35.06 -65.56
C LYS A 276 -120.72 -34.18 -66.05
N GLU A 277 -120.50 -32.89 -66.27
CA GLU A 277 -121.51 -31.97 -66.86
C GLU A 277 -121.49 -31.97 -68.40
N LEU A 278 -120.59 -32.73 -69.02
CA LEU A 278 -120.37 -32.81 -70.48
C LEU A 278 -120.94 -34.09 -71.14
N GLN A 279 -121.82 -34.83 -70.45
CA GLN A 279 -122.60 -35.97 -70.97
C GLN A 279 -124.08 -35.82 -70.62
#